data_AF-A0A8T6FAZ5-F1
#
_entry.id   AF-A0A8T6FAZ5-F1
#
_cell.length_a   1.000
_cell.length_b   1.000
_cell.length_c   1.000
_cell.angle_alpha   90.00
_cell.angle_beta   90.00
_cell.angle_gamma   90.00
#
_symmetry.space_group_name_H-M   'P 1'
#
loop_
_entity.id
_entity.type
_entity.pdbx_description
1 polymer ?
#
loop_
_entity_poly.entity_id
_entity_poly.type
_entity_poly.pdbx_seq_one_letter_code
_entity_poly.pdbx_strand_id
1 'polypeptide(L)'
;MPTRQRSIDSHLESLAESEEGIEAGPAQRRWAELPLPPRDFPERATFVMPPEECDFLREQIGRSNRDSLLAHVLEFGDVQSIDDARFAWECPAALSASETTRQLLQDGSRISLAHQGAAIFYNLMLAQANDDEKELADFEQRLGDWSESMERAREDICAWDRDGTWFRLRNANPRLRRRTFDFVEQWLKVATDSLRFESLDRGRARVLLRERELSLKGGRARLTYADARRRKRGYSAWGRMDFRWGSAKRIIVDILSPSANGHA
;
A
#
# COMPACT_ATOMS: atom_id res chain seq x y z
N MET A 1 -27.01 -3.44 -21.63
CA MET A 1 -27.18 -4.89 -21.43
C MET A 1 -26.77 -5.19 -19.99
N PRO A 2 -27.72 -5.41 -19.06
CA PRO A 2 -27.40 -5.61 -17.65
C PRO A 2 -26.97 -7.07 -17.42
N THR A 3 -25.83 -7.24 -16.78
CA THR A 3 -25.26 -8.52 -16.35
C THR A 3 -26.18 -9.12 -15.28
N ARG A 4 -26.85 -10.24 -15.59
CA ARG A 4 -27.60 -11.03 -14.61
C ARG A 4 -26.63 -11.54 -13.54
N GLN A 5 -26.70 -10.99 -12.33
CA GLN A 5 -26.24 -11.70 -11.13
C GLN A 5 -27.06 -12.98 -11.04
N ARG A 6 -26.41 -14.14 -11.20
CA ARG A 6 -27.02 -15.44 -10.89
C ARG A 6 -27.15 -15.51 -9.38
N SER A 7 -28.37 -15.76 -8.90
CA SER A 7 -28.66 -15.94 -7.47
C SER A 7 -27.92 -17.16 -6.94
N ILE A 8 -27.45 -17.08 -5.69
CA ILE A 8 -26.75 -18.15 -4.95
C ILE A 8 -27.58 -19.45 -4.97
N ASP A 9 -28.90 -19.34 -4.88
CA ASP A 9 -29.83 -20.47 -4.90
C ASP A 9 -29.81 -21.26 -6.21
N SER A 10 -29.62 -20.57 -7.34
CA SER A 10 -29.59 -21.23 -8.66
C SER A 10 -28.37 -22.12 -8.87
N HIS A 11 -27.31 -21.90 -8.09
CA HIS A 11 -26.12 -22.75 -8.14
C HIS A 11 -26.22 -23.95 -7.19
N LEU A 12 -26.95 -23.80 -6.08
CA LEU A 12 -27.24 -24.88 -5.13
C LEU A 12 -28.26 -25.89 -5.69
N GLU A 13 -29.29 -25.44 -6.41
CA GLU A 13 -30.23 -26.35 -7.10
C GLU A 13 -29.54 -27.14 -8.23
N SER A 14 -28.62 -26.51 -8.96
CA SER A 14 -27.81 -27.15 -10.00
C SER A 14 -26.87 -28.25 -9.47
N LEU A 15 -26.53 -28.25 -8.18
CA LEU A 15 -25.65 -29.26 -7.55
C LEU A 15 -26.40 -30.52 -7.12
N ALA A 16 -27.72 -30.46 -6.95
CA ALA A 16 -28.55 -31.60 -6.57
C ALA A 16 -28.90 -32.51 -7.77
N GLU A 17 -28.80 -32.01 -9.01
CA GLU A 17 -29.23 -32.75 -10.22
C GLU A 17 -28.07 -33.41 -11.01
N SER A 18 -26.81 -33.21 -10.63
CA SER A 18 -25.66 -33.74 -11.38
C SER A 18 -24.85 -34.77 -10.57
N GLU A 19 -25.42 -35.97 -10.40
CA GLU A 19 -24.77 -37.12 -9.74
C GLU A 19 -23.84 -37.94 -10.68
N GLU A 20 -23.61 -37.51 -11.92
CA GLU A 20 -22.70 -38.22 -12.83
C GLU A 20 -21.42 -37.43 -13.14
N GLY A 21 -20.35 -37.79 -12.44
CA GLY A 21 -19.02 -37.97 -13.05
C GLY A 21 -18.31 -36.76 -13.66
N ILE A 22 -18.60 -35.52 -13.26
CA ILE A 22 -17.80 -34.36 -13.66
C ILE A 22 -16.72 -34.15 -12.60
N GLU A 23 -15.45 -34.38 -12.96
CA GLU A 23 -14.32 -33.96 -12.13
C GLU A 23 -14.47 -32.46 -11.82
N ALA A 24 -14.76 -32.16 -10.56
CA ALA A 24 -14.89 -30.81 -10.05
C ALA A 24 -13.66 -29.99 -10.47
N GLY A 25 -13.88 -28.92 -11.24
CA GLY A 25 -12.82 -27.99 -11.61
C GLY A 25 -12.19 -27.36 -10.35
N PRO A 26 -10.98 -26.77 -10.46
CA PRO A 26 -10.24 -26.26 -9.30
C PRO A 26 -11.00 -25.19 -8.50
N ALA A 27 -11.92 -24.45 -9.11
CA ALA A 27 -12.82 -23.56 -8.39
C ALA A 27 -13.83 -24.36 -7.55
N GLN A 28 -14.47 -25.37 -8.12
CA GLN A 28 -15.53 -26.19 -7.52
C GLN A 28 -15.02 -27.03 -6.33
N ARG A 29 -13.75 -27.46 -6.36
CA ARG A 29 -13.10 -28.09 -5.20
C ARG A 29 -12.90 -27.14 -4.02
N ARG A 30 -12.62 -25.85 -4.27
CA ARG A 30 -12.45 -24.85 -3.19
C ARG A 30 -13.76 -24.52 -2.46
N TRP A 31 -14.90 -24.66 -3.13
CA TRP A 31 -16.21 -24.49 -2.50
C TRP A 31 -16.61 -25.68 -1.61
N ALA A 32 -16.06 -26.86 -1.88
CA ALA A 32 -16.30 -28.05 -1.06
C ALA A 32 -15.51 -28.05 0.26
N GLU A 33 -14.43 -27.28 0.34
CA GLU A 33 -13.60 -27.11 1.55
C GLU A 33 -14.09 -25.97 2.47
N LEU A 34 -15.18 -25.29 2.12
CA LEU A 34 -15.68 -24.17 2.92
C LEU A 34 -16.13 -24.64 4.31
N PRO A 35 -15.83 -23.88 5.37
CA PRO A 35 -16.46 -24.06 6.67
C PRO A 35 -17.99 -24.03 6.55
N LEU A 36 -18.67 -24.72 7.47
CA LEU A 36 -20.13 -24.71 7.50
C LEU A 36 -20.65 -23.29 7.68
N PRO A 37 -21.76 -22.91 7.00
CA PRO A 37 -22.34 -21.60 7.17
C PRO A 37 -22.73 -21.38 8.65
N PRO A 38 -22.63 -20.14 9.17
CA PRO A 38 -23.11 -19.82 10.51
C PRO A 38 -24.60 -20.15 10.65
N ARG A 39 -25.02 -20.54 11.86
CA ARG A 39 -26.39 -21.00 12.14
C ARG A 39 -27.49 -20.03 11.70
N ASP A 40 -27.23 -18.73 11.79
CA ASP A 40 -28.19 -17.67 11.48
C ASP A 40 -28.03 -17.13 10.05
N PHE A 41 -27.25 -17.78 9.18
CA PHE A 41 -27.11 -17.37 7.79
C PHE A 41 -28.29 -17.90 6.94
N PRO A 42 -28.91 -17.07 6.07
CA PRO A 42 -28.53 -15.70 5.69
C PRO A 42 -29.21 -14.59 6.50
N GLU A 43 -29.98 -14.89 7.54
CA GLU A 43 -30.77 -13.92 8.31
C GLU A 43 -29.92 -12.92 9.10
N ARG A 44 -28.72 -13.31 9.53
CA ARG A 44 -27.74 -12.49 10.25
C ARG A 44 -26.33 -12.72 9.75
N ALA A 45 -25.55 -11.65 9.74
CA ALA A 45 -24.12 -11.68 9.43
C ALA A 45 -23.33 -11.07 10.59
N THR A 46 -22.26 -11.72 11.00
CA THR A 46 -21.30 -11.19 11.99
C THR A 46 -19.90 -11.14 11.39
N PHE A 47 -19.02 -10.34 11.98
CA PHE A 47 -17.59 -10.30 11.63
C PHE A 47 -16.73 -11.08 12.63
N VAL A 48 -17.36 -11.91 13.47
CA VAL A 48 -16.64 -12.81 14.36
C VAL A 48 -16.10 -13.94 13.50
N MET A 49 -14.78 -14.16 13.52
CA MET A 49 -14.16 -15.29 12.81
C MET A 49 -13.90 -16.45 13.79
N PRO A 50 -14.65 -17.56 13.66
CA PRO A 50 -14.38 -18.79 14.38
C PRO A 50 -13.01 -19.37 14.00
N PRO A 51 -12.40 -20.20 14.86
CA PRO A 51 -11.12 -20.86 14.58
C PRO A 51 -11.09 -21.59 13.22
N GLU A 52 -12.17 -22.28 12.86
CA GLU A 52 -12.27 -23.04 11.59
C GLU A 52 -12.17 -22.13 10.36
N GLU A 53 -12.79 -20.96 10.39
CA GLU A 53 -12.70 -19.97 9.31
C GLU A 53 -11.29 -19.36 9.22
N CYS A 54 -10.68 -19.07 10.37
CA CYS A 54 -9.30 -18.58 10.43
C CYS A 54 -8.31 -19.59 9.82
N ASP A 55 -8.43 -20.87 10.20
CA ASP A 55 -7.57 -21.93 9.70
C ASP A 55 -7.77 -22.16 8.20
N PHE A 56 -9.03 -22.16 7.75
CA PHE A 56 -9.35 -22.22 6.32
C PHE A 56 -8.70 -21.06 5.54
N LEU A 57 -8.85 -19.81 6.01
CA LEU A 57 -8.25 -18.66 5.34
C LEU A 57 -6.72 -18.73 5.32
N ARG A 58 -6.09 -19.11 6.44
CA ARG A 58 -4.63 -19.28 6.53
C ARG A 58 -4.15 -20.31 5.50
N GLU A 59 -4.82 -21.45 5.42
CA GLU A 59 -4.47 -22.50 4.46
C GLU A 59 -4.67 -22.05 3.00
N GLN A 60 -5.81 -21.44 2.68
CA GLN A 60 -6.07 -20.99 1.31
C GLN A 60 -5.10 -19.90 0.88
N ILE A 61 -4.72 -18.96 1.76
CA ILE A 61 -3.70 -17.95 1.46
C ILE A 61 -2.34 -18.61 1.25
N GLY A 62 -1.93 -19.54 2.12
CA GLY A 62 -0.67 -20.28 2.00
C GLY A 62 -0.58 -21.09 0.70
N ARG A 63 -1.67 -21.74 0.27
CA ARG A 63 -1.74 -22.52 -0.97
C ARG A 63 -1.72 -21.63 -2.22
N SER A 64 -2.45 -20.52 -2.21
CA SER A 64 -2.65 -19.67 -3.40
C SER A 64 -1.57 -18.60 -3.60
N ASN A 65 -0.89 -18.17 -2.53
CA ASN A 65 0.04 -17.05 -2.53
C ASN A 65 1.31 -17.37 -1.71
N ARG A 66 1.83 -18.60 -1.81
CA ARG A 66 2.91 -19.12 -0.98
C ARG A 66 4.14 -18.22 -0.85
N ASP A 67 4.55 -17.60 -1.96
CA ASP A 67 5.76 -16.76 -2.01
C ASP A 67 5.48 -15.29 -1.68
N SER A 68 4.26 -14.96 -1.27
CA SER A 68 3.89 -13.59 -0.91
C SER A 68 4.30 -13.23 0.51
N LEU A 69 4.58 -11.95 0.74
CA LEU A 69 4.79 -11.42 2.08
C LEU A 69 3.59 -11.68 3.01
N LEU A 70 2.36 -11.64 2.47
CA LEU A 70 1.14 -11.88 3.23
C LEU A 70 1.14 -13.30 3.83
N ALA A 71 1.40 -14.30 2.99
CA ALA A 71 1.47 -15.70 3.44
C ALA A 71 2.61 -15.90 4.45
N HIS A 72 3.77 -15.29 4.21
CA HIS A 72 4.92 -15.39 5.12
C HIS A 72 4.62 -14.79 6.50
N VAL A 73 4.03 -13.59 6.57
CA VAL A 73 3.70 -12.97 7.86
C VAL A 73 2.59 -13.73 8.59
N LEU A 74 1.63 -14.30 7.87
CA LEU A 74 0.59 -15.16 8.47
C LEU A 74 1.16 -16.43 9.11
N GLU A 75 2.22 -16.99 8.54
CA GLU A 75 2.83 -18.22 9.02
C GLU A 75 3.78 -17.97 10.20
N PHE A 76 4.59 -16.91 10.13
CA PHE A 76 5.70 -16.70 11.07
C PHE A 76 5.54 -15.50 12.01
N GLY A 77 4.46 -14.73 11.87
CA GLY A 77 4.23 -13.53 12.67
C GLY A 77 3.36 -13.76 13.90
N ASP A 78 3.60 -12.95 14.92
CA ASP A 78 2.74 -12.84 16.09
C ASP A 78 1.89 -11.56 16.02
N VAL A 79 0.70 -11.61 16.64
CA VAL A 79 -0.28 -10.51 16.59
C VAL A 79 0.31 -9.19 17.09
N GLN A 80 1.09 -9.21 18.16
CA GLN A 80 1.58 -7.99 18.79
C GLN A 80 2.63 -7.28 17.94
N SER A 81 3.62 -8.01 17.42
CA SER A 81 4.65 -7.41 16.56
C SER A 81 4.07 -6.89 15.23
N ILE A 82 3.04 -7.53 14.71
CA ILE A 82 2.28 -7.06 13.56
C ILE A 82 1.47 -5.82 13.93
N ASP A 83 0.87 -5.78 15.12
CA ASP A 83 0.09 -4.64 15.60
C ASP A 83 0.94 -3.39 15.86
N ASP A 84 2.14 -3.56 16.38
CA ASP A 84 3.04 -2.44 16.64
C ASP A 84 3.70 -1.89 15.35
N ALA A 85 3.80 -2.70 14.29
CA ALA A 85 4.43 -2.29 13.03
C ALA A 85 3.54 -1.35 12.21
N ARG A 86 3.95 -0.08 12.08
CA ARG A 86 3.26 0.91 11.24
C ARG A 86 3.47 0.64 9.76
N PHE A 87 4.63 0.10 9.40
CA PHE A 87 4.95 -0.31 8.03
C PHE A 87 5.43 -1.75 7.98
N ALA A 88 5.27 -2.39 6.81
CA ALA A 88 5.67 -3.78 6.61
C ALA A 88 7.17 -4.02 6.90
N TRP A 89 8.05 -3.07 6.58
CA TRP A 89 9.50 -3.16 6.85
C TRP A 89 9.88 -2.94 8.33
N GLU A 90 8.92 -2.70 9.22
CA GLU A 90 9.13 -2.65 10.67
C GLU A 90 8.70 -3.96 11.35
N CYS A 91 7.93 -4.81 10.65
CA CYS A 91 7.44 -6.08 11.17
C CYS A 91 8.58 -7.13 11.18
N PRO A 92 8.94 -7.73 12.32
CA PRO A 92 9.99 -8.74 12.40
C PRO A 92 9.77 -9.94 11.48
N ALA A 93 8.53 -10.45 11.41
CA ALA A 93 8.19 -11.56 10.52
C ALA A 93 8.35 -11.19 9.04
N ALA A 94 8.03 -9.95 8.67
CA ALA A 94 8.25 -9.48 7.31
C ALA A 94 9.75 -9.41 6.95
N LEU A 95 10.60 -9.07 7.91
CA LEU A 95 12.05 -9.02 7.72
C LEU A 95 12.71 -10.41 7.66
N SER A 96 12.07 -11.44 8.22
CA SER A 96 12.52 -12.84 8.12
C SER A 96 12.16 -13.52 6.79
N ALA A 97 11.45 -12.83 5.90
CA ALA A 97 11.10 -13.33 4.58
C ALA A 97 12.32 -13.60 3.69
N SER A 98 12.07 -14.22 2.54
CA SER A 98 13.09 -14.47 1.52
C SER A 98 13.86 -13.19 1.15
N GLU A 99 15.11 -13.34 0.74
CA GLU A 99 15.97 -12.19 0.39
C GLU A 99 15.32 -11.29 -0.67
N THR A 100 14.67 -11.88 -1.67
CA THR A 100 13.93 -11.13 -2.69
C THR A 100 12.81 -10.27 -2.10
N THR A 101 12.06 -10.80 -1.14
CA THR A 101 10.97 -10.07 -0.47
C THR A 101 11.51 -8.96 0.43
N ARG A 102 12.57 -9.26 1.17
CA ARG A 102 13.25 -8.28 2.03
C ARG A 102 13.81 -7.12 1.22
N GLN A 103 14.43 -7.41 0.07
CA GLN A 103 14.92 -6.37 -0.83
C GLN A 103 13.79 -5.49 -1.36
N LEU A 104 12.65 -6.08 -1.75
CA LEU A 104 11.46 -5.32 -2.16
C LEU A 104 10.90 -4.44 -1.04
N LEU A 105 10.91 -4.91 0.21
CA LEU A 105 10.50 -4.13 1.38
C LEU A 105 11.41 -2.93 1.62
N GLN A 106 12.72 -3.12 1.53
CA GLN A 106 13.69 -2.04 1.68
C GLN A 106 13.55 -1.01 0.55
N ASP A 107 13.41 -1.47 -0.70
CA ASP A 107 13.14 -0.60 -1.86
C ASP A 107 11.85 0.21 -1.65
N GLY A 108 10.80 -0.44 -1.17
CA GLY A 108 9.54 0.22 -0.80
C GLY A 108 9.73 1.29 0.27
N SER A 109 10.50 1.00 1.32
CA SER A 109 10.83 1.97 2.38
C SER A 109 11.54 3.19 1.81
N ARG A 110 12.58 3.00 0.98
CA ARG A 110 13.35 4.09 0.37
C ARG A 110 12.49 4.95 -0.55
N ILE A 111 11.68 4.33 -1.42
CA ILE A 111 10.73 5.02 -2.28
C ILE A 111 9.71 5.79 -1.46
N SER A 112 9.20 5.19 -0.38
CA SER A 112 8.25 5.85 0.51
C SER A 112 8.87 7.07 1.20
N LEU A 113 10.13 7.00 1.64
CA LEU A 113 10.84 8.13 2.25
C LEU A 113 11.00 9.27 1.25
N ALA A 114 11.46 8.94 0.05
CA ALA A 114 11.64 9.91 -1.03
C ALA A 114 10.31 10.59 -1.40
N HIS A 115 9.25 9.80 -1.60
CA HIS A 115 7.92 10.30 -1.94
C HIS A 115 7.35 11.24 -0.87
N GLN A 116 7.55 10.92 0.42
CA GLN A 116 7.07 11.76 1.52
C GLN A 116 7.58 13.20 1.38
N GLY A 117 8.87 13.39 1.12
CA GLY A 117 9.46 14.72 0.94
C GLY A 117 8.86 15.48 -0.22
N ALA A 118 8.67 14.81 -1.36
CA ALA A 118 8.06 15.42 -2.55
C ALA A 118 6.62 15.89 -2.25
N ALA A 119 5.87 15.10 -1.48
CA ALA A 119 4.49 15.41 -1.12
C ALA A 119 4.40 16.57 -0.10
N ILE A 120 5.27 16.57 0.91
CA ILE A 120 5.40 17.68 1.88
C ILE A 120 5.76 18.97 1.14
N PHE A 121 6.80 18.95 0.29
CA PHE A 121 7.25 20.13 -0.45
C PHE A 121 6.17 20.63 -1.43
N TYR A 122 5.44 19.72 -2.07
CA TYR A 122 4.29 20.10 -2.91
C TYR A 122 3.22 20.87 -2.11
N ASN A 123 2.90 20.41 -0.90
CA ASN A 123 1.92 21.08 -0.05
C ASN A 123 2.42 22.40 0.52
N LEU A 124 3.71 22.49 0.87
CA LEU A 124 4.38 23.75 1.19
C LEU A 124 4.18 24.78 0.06
N MET A 125 4.42 24.37 -1.19
CA MET A 125 4.21 25.24 -2.35
C MET A 125 2.74 25.64 -2.54
N LEU A 126 1.79 24.78 -2.18
CA LEU A 126 0.37 25.12 -2.21
C LEU A 126 -0.02 26.09 -1.11
N ALA A 127 0.49 25.91 0.11
CA ALA A 127 0.25 26.81 1.23
C ALA A 127 0.76 28.21 0.89
N GLN A 128 1.98 28.30 0.36
CA GLN A 128 2.54 29.54 -0.15
C GLN A 128 1.67 30.16 -1.26
N ALA A 129 1.17 29.36 -2.20
CA ALA A 129 0.34 29.86 -3.31
C ALA A 129 -1.10 30.25 -2.91
N ASN A 130 -1.50 29.95 -1.68
CA ASN A 130 -2.81 30.30 -1.11
C ASN A 130 -2.69 31.36 0.00
N ASP A 131 -1.48 31.85 0.29
CA ASP A 131 -1.20 32.75 1.41
C ASP A 131 -1.70 32.20 2.77
N ASP A 132 -1.60 30.88 2.96
CA ASP A 132 -2.00 30.20 4.20
C ASP A 132 -0.79 30.06 5.13
N GLU A 133 -0.56 31.08 5.96
CA GLU A 133 0.61 31.17 6.85
C GLU A 133 0.67 30.02 7.87
N LYS A 134 -0.48 29.55 8.35
CA LYS A 134 -0.55 28.48 9.33
C LYS A 134 -0.06 27.17 8.73
N GLU A 135 -0.59 26.79 7.58
CA GLU A 135 -0.22 25.56 6.90
C GLU A 135 1.19 25.66 6.31
N LEU A 136 1.62 26.86 5.92
CA LEU A 136 3.00 27.10 5.50
C LEU A 136 3.96 26.71 6.63
N ALA A 137 3.75 27.22 7.85
CA ALA A 137 4.59 26.89 9.01
C ALA A 137 4.55 25.38 9.36
N ASP A 138 3.38 24.72 9.29
CA ASP A 138 3.26 23.28 9.52
C ASP A 138 4.07 22.47 8.48
N PHE A 139 3.97 22.82 7.19
CA PHE A 139 4.74 22.13 6.15
C PHE A 139 6.24 22.45 6.20
N GLU A 140 6.66 23.62 6.67
CA GLU A 140 8.08 23.90 6.93
C GLU A 140 8.64 22.99 8.02
N GLN A 141 7.92 22.85 9.15
CA GLN A 141 8.32 21.95 10.22
C GLN A 141 8.41 20.50 9.73
N ARG A 142 7.37 20.01 9.05
CA ARG A 142 7.36 18.63 8.50
C ARG A 142 8.49 18.39 7.52
N LEU A 143 8.86 19.40 6.74
CA LEU A 143 9.96 19.29 5.79
C LEU A 143 11.30 19.22 6.51
N GLY A 144 11.47 19.94 7.62
CA GLY A 144 12.58 19.77 8.57
C GLY A 144 12.66 18.34 9.11
N ASP A 145 11.57 17.81 9.67
CA ASP A 145 11.52 16.45 10.22
C ASP A 145 11.84 15.37 9.15
N TRP A 146 11.38 15.60 7.91
CA TRP A 146 11.70 14.73 6.79
C TRP A 146 13.17 14.82 6.40
N SER A 147 13.76 16.02 6.37
CA SER A 147 15.18 16.21 6.09
C SER A 147 16.06 15.49 7.11
N GLU A 148 15.73 15.54 8.40
CA GLU A 148 16.43 14.75 9.43
C GLU A 148 16.30 13.25 9.18
N SER A 149 15.13 12.79 8.74
CA SER A 149 14.91 11.38 8.41
C SER A 149 15.69 10.94 7.17
N MET A 150 15.82 11.80 6.16
CA MET A 150 16.70 11.58 5.00
C MET A 150 18.17 11.55 5.39
N GLU A 151 18.60 12.43 6.30
CA GLU A 151 19.98 12.45 6.80
C GLU A 151 20.31 11.16 7.55
N ARG A 152 19.42 10.68 8.44
CA ARG A 152 19.58 9.38 9.13
C ARG A 152 19.67 8.21 8.16
N ALA A 153 18.96 8.28 7.02
CA ALA A 153 18.96 7.25 5.99
C ALA A 153 20.02 7.47 4.90
N ARG A 154 20.93 8.45 5.05
CA ARG A 154 21.88 8.87 4.00
C ARG A 154 22.67 7.70 3.44
N GLU A 155 23.30 6.91 4.30
CA GLU A 155 24.15 5.79 3.87
C GLU A 155 23.35 4.75 3.08
N ASP A 156 22.16 4.41 3.58
CA ASP A 156 21.25 3.47 2.92
C ASP A 156 20.76 3.98 1.55
N ILE A 157 20.40 5.28 1.46
CA ILE A 157 19.98 5.90 0.20
C ILE A 157 21.13 6.02 -0.80
N CYS A 158 22.35 6.33 -0.35
CA CYS A 158 23.53 6.42 -1.20
C CYS A 158 23.98 5.06 -1.73
N ALA A 159 23.87 3.99 -0.92
CA ALA A 159 24.20 2.63 -1.30
C ALA A 159 23.10 1.94 -2.11
N TRP A 160 21.95 2.60 -2.32
CA TRP A 160 20.80 1.99 -2.96
C TRP A 160 21.04 1.69 -4.45
N ASP A 161 20.96 0.40 -4.81
CA ASP A 161 20.89 -0.08 -6.19
C ASP A 161 19.55 0.29 -6.85
N ARG A 162 19.48 1.53 -7.33
CA ARG A 162 18.30 2.08 -8.00
C ARG A 162 18.03 1.41 -9.33
N ASP A 163 19.05 1.14 -10.13
CA ASP A 163 18.90 0.52 -11.45
C ASP A 163 18.32 -0.90 -11.34
N GLY A 164 18.83 -1.72 -10.42
CA GLY A 164 18.27 -3.03 -10.13
C GLY A 164 16.84 -2.94 -9.59
N THR A 165 16.55 -1.95 -8.74
CA THR A 165 15.19 -1.70 -8.25
C THR A 165 14.22 -1.40 -9.39
N TRP A 166 14.59 -0.50 -10.30
CA TRP A 166 13.75 -0.16 -11.46
C TRP A 166 13.57 -1.33 -12.41
N PHE A 167 14.61 -2.15 -12.60
CA PHE A 167 14.49 -3.39 -13.37
C PHE A 167 13.45 -4.34 -12.75
N ARG A 168 13.54 -4.61 -11.45
CA ARG A 168 12.58 -5.46 -10.71
C ARG A 168 11.15 -4.93 -10.80
N LEU A 169 10.94 -3.63 -10.55
CA LEU A 169 9.60 -3.03 -10.56
C LEU A 169 8.94 -3.03 -11.94
N ARG A 170 9.71 -2.80 -13.02
CA ARG A 170 9.17 -2.89 -14.39
C ARG A 170 8.79 -4.31 -14.77
N ASN A 171 9.57 -5.31 -14.35
CA ASN A 171 9.24 -6.70 -14.60
C ASN A 171 7.98 -7.13 -13.84
N ALA A 172 7.83 -6.67 -12.59
CA ALA A 172 6.63 -6.93 -11.79
C ALA A 172 5.39 -6.18 -12.31
N ASN A 173 5.55 -4.97 -12.84
CA ASN A 173 4.44 -4.19 -13.39
C ASN A 173 4.86 -3.41 -14.66
N PRO A 174 4.70 -4.02 -15.84
CA PRO A 174 5.04 -3.40 -17.12
C PRO A 174 4.24 -2.13 -17.44
N ARG A 175 3.14 -1.86 -16.72
CA ARG A 175 2.33 -0.64 -16.89
C ARG A 175 2.95 0.60 -16.24
N LEU A 176 3.97 0.42 -15.40
CA LEU A 176 4.69 1.55 -14.81
C LEU A 176 5.41 2.35 -15.88
N ARG A 177 4.99 3.61 -16.02
CA ARG A 177 5.52 4.52 -17.05
C ARG A 177 6.93 4.96 -16.69
N ARG A 178 7.81 5.04 -17.69
CA ARG A 178 9.19 5.54 -17.55
C ARG A 178 9.28 6.88 -16.80
N ARG A 179 8.38 7.81 -17.12
CA ARG A 179 8.29 9.14 -16.48
C ARG A 179 8.11 9.10 -14.95
N THR A 180 7.60 8.01 -14.39
CA THR A 180 7.50 7.86 -12.93
C THR A 180 8.88 7.60 -12.32
N PHE A 181 9.67 6.72 -12.92
CA PHE A 181 11.05 6.45 -12.49
C PHE A 181 11.92 7.70 -12.67
N ASP A 182 11.82 8.37 -13.83
CA ASP A 182 12.59 9.59 -14.11
C ASP A 182 12.31 10.69 -13.08
N PHE A 183 11.04 10.84 -12.67
CA PHE A 183 10.67 11.80 -11.62
C PHE A 183 11.30 11.45 -10.27
N VAL A 184 11.21 10.18 -9.85
CA VAL A 184 11.79 9.74 -8.58
C VAL A 184 13.30 9.93 -8.58
N GLU A 185 13.98 9.62 -9.68
CA GLU A 185 15.42 9.85 -9.84
C GLU A 185 15.80 11.33 -9.74
N GLN A 186 15.10 12.20 -10.47
CA GLN A 186 15.37 13.63 -10.42
C GLN A 186 15.10 14.22 -9.04
N TRP A 187 14.03 13.76 -8.38
CA TRP A 187 13.69 14.18 -7.02
C TRP A 187 14.75 13.72 -6.02
N LEU A 188 15.16 12.45 -6.09
CA LEU A 188 16.22 11.91 -5.23
C LEU A 188 17.50 12.71 -5.38
N LYS A 189 17.91 13.06 -6.61
CA LYS A 189 19.08 13.92 -6.81
C LYS A 189 18.92 15.25 -6.07
N VAL A 190 17.79 15.94 -6.21
CA VAL A 190 17.56 17.20 -5.46
C VAL A 190 17.62 16.98 -3.95
N ALA A 191 17.01 15.90 -3.46
CA ALA A 191 16.98 15.58 -2.04
C ALA A 191 18.34 15.17 -1.46
N THR A 192 19.17 14.46 -2.23
CA THR A 192 20.48 13.95 -1.78
C THR A 192 21.60 14.95 -1.98
N ASP A 193 21.52 15.81 -3.01
CA ASP A 193 22.48 16.90 -3.24
C ASP A 193 22.45 17.92 -2.10
N SER A 194 21.38 17.92 -1.28
CA SER A 194 21.12 18.92 -0.25
C SER A 194 20.25 18.35 0.88
N LEU A 195 20.86 17.51 1.72
CA LEU A 195 20.14 16.72 2.73
C LEU A 195 19.72 17.51 3.98
N ARG A 196 20.18 18.77 4.13
CA ARG A 196 19.63 19.71 5.12
C ARG A 196 18.51 20.53 4.48
N PHE A 197 17.45 20.79 5.23
CA PHE A 197 16.31 21.57 4.74
C PHE A 197 16.72 22.95 4.22
N GLU A 198 17.67 23.61 4.91
CA GLU A 198 18.17 24.93 4.55
C GLU A 198 19.00 24.92 3.27
N SER A 199 19.63 23.78 2.95
CA SER A 199 20.44 23.63 1.75
C SER A 199 19.67 23.12 0.54
N LEU A 200 18.44 22.60 0.73
CA LEU A 200 17.62 22.07 -0.37
C LEU A 200 17.51 23.10 -1.50
N ASP A 201 17.87 22.72 -2.73
CA ASP A 201 17.67 23.56 -3.91
C ASP A 201 16.15 23.73 -4.17
N ARG A 202 15.56 24.70 -3.47
CA ARG A 202 14.13 25.01 -3.54
C ARG A 202 13.74 25.46 -4.95
N GLY A 203 14.66 26.04 -5.71
CA GLY A 203 14.42 26.45 -7.10
C GLY A 203 14.16 25.23 -7.97
N ARG A 204 15.12 24.30 -8.01
CA ARG A 204 15.03 23.07 -8.78
C ARG A 204 13.90 22.16 -8.29
N ALA A 205 13.69 22.04 -6.97
CA ALA A 205 12.56 21.32 -6.39
C ALA A 205 11.20 21.86 -6.86
N ARG A 206 11.03 23.20 -6.83
CA ARG A 206 9.79 23.87 -7.27
C ARG A 206 9.51 23.64 -8.76
N VAL A 207 10.55 23.72 -9.60
CA VAL A 207 10.41 23.48 -11.05
C VAL A 207 9.98 22.02 -11.28
N LEU A 208 10.72 21.07 -10.70
CA LEU A 208 10.44 19.63 -10.86
C LEU A 208 9.01 19.26 -10.45
N LEU A 209 8.52 19.75 -9.31
CA LEU A 209 7.18 19.44 -8.83
C LEU A 209 6.08 20.12 -9.65
N ARG A 210 6.29 21.35 -10.14
CA ARG A 210 5.35 22.01 -11.07
C ARG A 210 5.22 21.24 -12.38
N GLU A 211 6.33 20.87 -12.99
CA GLU A 211 6.34 20.10 -14.25
C GLU A 211 5.69 18.73 -14.06
N ARG A 212 6.00 18.06 -12.94
CA ARG A 212 5.37 16.79 -12.59
C ARG A 212 3.86 16.93 -12.47
N GLU A 213 3.38 17.93 -11.73
CA GLU A 213 1.94 18.14 -11.58
C GLU A 213 1.26 18.45 -12.92
N LEU A 214 1.85 19.34 -13.71
CA LEU A 214 1.31 19.73 -15.01
C LEU A 214 1.21 18.55 -15.96
N SER A 215 2.24 17.70 -16.02
CA SER A 215 2.25 16.50 -16.87
C SER A 215 1.19 15.47 -16.47
N LEU A 216 0.83 15.38 -15.19
CA LEU A 216 -0.15 14.41 -14.67
C LEU A 216 -1.58 14.93 -14.72
N LYS A 217 -1.78 16.22 -14.42
CA LYS A 217 -3.11 16.80 -14.18
C LYS A 217 -3.58 17.74 -15.29
N GLY A 218 -2.68 18.19 -16.17
CA GLY A 218 -2.98 19.14 -17.24
C GLY A 218 -3.62 20.41 -16.69
N GLY A 219 -4.76 20.82 -17.26
CA GLY A 219 -5.55 21.99 -16.81
C GLY A 219 -6.05 21.95 -15.36
N ARG A 220 -5.88 20.83 -14.64
CA ARG A 220 -6.18 20.70 -13.21
C ARG A 220 -4.97 20.89 -12.30
N ALA A 221 -3.82 21.28 -12.84
CA ALA A 221 -2.62 21.56 -12.05
C ALA A 221 -2.81 22.77 -11.14
N ARG A 222 -2.72 22.55 -9.84
CA ARG A 222 -2.99 23.57 -8.81
C ARG A 222 -1.85 24.57 -8.73
N LEU A 223 -0.59 24.13 -8.81
CA LEU A 223 0.54 25.06 -8.74
C LEU A 223 0.60 26.02 -9.94
N THR A 224 0.07 25.60 -11.10
CA THR A 224 0.03 26.42 -12.32
C THR A 224 -1.22 27.28 -12.40
N TYR A 225 -2.41 26.70 -12.21
CA TYR A 225 -3.68 27.39 -12.50
C TYR A 225 -4.40 27.81 -11.22
N ALA A 226 -4.59 29.12 -11.05
CA ALA A 226 -5.29 29.69 -9.89
C ALA A 226 -6.73 29.17 -9.77
N ASP A 227 -7.44 29.00 -10.89
CA ASP A 227 -8.79 28.42 -10.88
C ASP A 227 -8.81 26.97 -10.37
N ALA A 228 -7.81 26.16 -10.74
CA ALA A 228 -7.70 24.80 -10.24
C ALA A 228 -7.42 24.77 -8.73
N ARG A 229 -6.65 25.74 -8.20
CA ARG A 229 -6.48 25.91 -6.73
C ARG A 229 -7.78 26.28 -6.05
N ARG A 230 -8.49 27.29 -6.56
CA ARG A 230 -9.75 27.77 -5.96
C ARG A 230 -10.82 26.69 -5.90
N ARG A 231 -10.94 25.85 -6.95
CA ARG A 231 -11.92 24.76 -7.01
C ARG A 231 -11.65 23.62 -6.03
N LYS A 232 -10.38 23.36 -5.69
CA LYS A 232 -10.00 22.32 -4.74
C LYS A 232 -9.20 22.91 -3.59
N ARG A 233 -9.91 23.24 -2.51
CA ARG A 233 -9.31 23.63 -1.23
C ARG A 233 -8.70 22.40 -0.52
N GLY A 234 -7.75 22.66 0.37
CA GLY A 234 -7.07 21.64 1.17
C GLY A 234 -5.81 21.05 0.52
N TYR A 235 -5.13 20.17 1.26
CA TYR A 235 -3.81 19.64 0.92
C TYR A 235 -3.89 18.19 0.45
N SER A 236 -2.88 17.75 -0.30
CA SER A 236 -2.78 16.35 -0.74
C SER A 236 -2.16 15.51 0.38
N ALA A 237 -2.39 14.19 0.42
CA ALA A 237 -1.72 13.33 1.39
C ALA A 237 -0.17 13.48 1.34
N TRP A 238 0.45 13.61 2.51
CA TRP A 238 1.91 13.83 2.67
C TRP A 238 2.60 12.77 3.52
N GLY A 239 1.88 11.72 3.95
CA GLY A 239 2.45 10.62 4.72
C GLY A 239 3.35 9.72 3.89
N ARG A 240 4.14 8.90 4.59
CA ARG A 240 4.81 7.72 4.02
C ARG A 240 3.76 6.80 3.37
N MET A 241 4.09 6.21 2.23
CA MET A 241 3.28 5.17 1.61
C MET A 241 3.46 3.87 2.36
N ASP A 242 2.36 3.30 2.84
CA ASP A 242 2.38 2.01 3.55
C ASP A 242 2.22 0.81 2.61
N PHE A 243 2.01 1.05 1.32
CA PHE A 243 1.72 0.02 0.31
C PHE A 243 0.58 -0.92 0.72
N ARG A 244 -0.45 -0.36 1.39
CA ARG A 244 -1.61 -1.10 1.93
C ARG A 244 -1.29 -2.04 3.09
N TRP A 245 -0.13 -1.88 3.72
CA TRP A 245 0.21 -2.61 4.93
C TRP A 245 -0.88 -2.46 6.00
N GLY A 246 -1.46 -1.27 6.21
CA GLY A 246 -2.52 -1.10 7.21
C GLY A 246 -3.74 -2.00 6.99
N SER A 247 -4.08 -2.28 5.73
CA SER A 247 -5.15 -3.23 5.39
C SER A 247 -4.70 -4.68 5.56
N ALA A 248 -3.51 -5.03 5.06
CA ALA A 248 -2.97 -6.39 5.18
C ALA A 248 -2.80 -6.78 6.64
N LYS A 249 -2.18 -5.91 7.44
CA LYS A 249 -2.00 -6.03 8.88
C LYS A 249 -3.30 -6.36 9.61
N ARG A 250 -4.39 -5.63 9.34
CA ARG A 250 -5.70 -5.89 9.96
C ARG A 250 -6.21 -7.29 9.62
N ILE A 251 -6.18 -7.66 8.33
CA ILE A 251 -6.58 -8.99 7.87
C ILE A 251 -5.76 -10.08 8.57
N ILE A 252 -4.44 -9.88 8.69
CA ILE A 252 -3.56 -10.84 9.34
C ILE A 252 -3.90 -10.98 10.84
N VAL A 253 -4.03 -9.86 11.55
CA VAL A 253 -4.37 -9.85 12.98
C VAL A 253 -5.72 -10.52 13.23
N ASP A 254 -6.72 -10.26 12.39
CA ASP A 254 -8.03 -10.88 12.48
C ASP A 254 -7.92 -12.41 12.31
N ILE A 255 -7.15 -12.90 11.31
CA ILE A 255 -6.94 -14.34 11.08
C ILE A 255 -6.14 -15.00 12.22
N LEU A 256 -5.18 -14.29 12.82
CA LEU A 256 -4.36 -14.80 13.92
C LEU A 256 -5.03 -14.70 15.30
N SER A 257 -6.14 -13.97 15.41
CA SER A 257 -6.88 -13.73 16.66
C SER A 257 -8.28 -14.34 16.61
N PRO A 258 -8.41 -15.68 16.54
CA PRO A 258 -9.71 -16.33 16.45
C PRO A 258 -10.57 -15.98 17.67
N SER A 259 -11.84 -15.64 17.41
CA SER A 259 -12.78 -15.25 18.46
C SER A 259 -13.73 -16.40 18.76
N ALA A 260 -13.66 -16.94 19.98
CA ALA A 260 -14.48 -18.09 20.39
C ALA A 260 -15.97 -17.76 20.66
N ASN A 261 -16.34 -16.47 20.72
CA ASN A 261 -17.69 -16.04 21.13
C ASN A 261 -18.64 -15.79 19.95
N GLY A 262 -18.65 -16.68 18.96
CA GLY A 262 -19.58 -16.62 17.82
C GLY A 262 -20.88 -17.39 18.01
N HIS A 263 -21.01 -18.18 19.09
CA HIS A 263 -22.15 -19.07 19.31
C HIS A 263 -22.65 -19.02 20.75
N ALA A 264 -23.66 -18.20 20.98
CA ALA A 264 -24.64 -18.38 22.06
C ALA A 264 -26.03 -18.17 21.46
#